data_AF-A0A538BX09-F1
#
_entry.id   AF-A0A538BX09-F1
#
_cell.length_a   1.000
_cell.length_b   1.000
_cell.length_c   1.000
_cell.angle_alpha   90.00
_cell.angle_beta   90.00
_cell.angle_gamma   90.00
#
_symmetry.space_group_name_H-M   'P 1'
#
loop_
_entity.id
_entity.type
_entity.pdbx_description
1 polymer ?
#
loop_
_entity_poly.entity_id
_entity_poly.type
_entity_poly.pdbx_seq_one_letter_code
_entity_poly.pdbx_strand_id
1 'polypeptide(L)' 'MSSRDITVLGYAIFVLMGVGLHLWGSTGRSRIPSLGMVFSRAMRTRSGRVGIVAGWVWVGLHFFAR' A
#
# COMPACT_ATOMS: atom_id res chain seq x y z
N MET A 1 -10.13 -22.34 -12.75
CA MET A 1 -9.55 -21.06 -12.29
C MET A 1 -8.56 -20.59 -13.33
N SER A 2 -8.89 -19.51 -14.02
CA SER A 2 -8.00 -18.88 -14.99
C SER A 2 -6.83 -18.22 -14.25
N SER A 3 -5.66 -18.10 -14.89
CA SER A 3 -4.53 -17.34 -14.36
C SER A 3 -4.95 -15.94 -13.92
N ARG A 4 -5.92 -15.34 -14.62
CA ARG A 4 -6.50 -14.03 -14.28
C ARG A 4 -7.20 -14.03 -12.91
N ASP A 5 -7.91 -15.09 -12.58
CA ASP A 5 -8.64 -15.19 -11.30
C ASP A 5 -7.66 -15.26 -10.12
N ILE A 6 -6.54 -15.97 -10.30
CA ILE A 6 -5.47 -16.08 -9.30
C ILE A 6 -4.80 -14.72 -9.08
N THR A 7 -4.52 -13.98 -10.15
CA THR A 7 -3.93 -12.63 -10.03
C THR A 7 -4.87 -11.66 -9.34
N VAL A 8 -6.17 -11.67 -9.70
CA VAL A 8 -7.19 -10.82 -9.08
C VAL A 8 -7.33 -11.15 -7.59
N LEU A 9 -7.37 -12.43 -7.23
CA LEU A 9 -7.44 -12.86 -5.83
C LEU A 9 -6.20 -12.43 -5.04
N GLY A 10 -5.00 -12.54 -5.63
CA GLY A 10 -3.76 -12.06 -5.03
C GLY A 10 -3.80 -10.57 -4.72
N TYR A 11 -4.21 -9.74 -5.68
CA TYR A 11 -4.37 -8.30 -5.45
C TYR A 11 -5.44 -7.98 -4.40
N ALA A 12 -6.57 -8.70 -4.41
CA ALA A 12 -7.63 -8.52 -3.42
C ALA A 12 -7.14 -8.81 -1.98
N ILE A 13 -6.34 -9.86 -1.79
CA ILE A 13 -5.73 -10.19 -0.49
C ILE A 13 -4.78 -9.08 -0.04
N PHE A 14 -3.93 -8.55 -0.93
CA PHE A 14 -3.05 -7.42 -0.59
C PHE A 14 -3.82 -6.17 -0.16
N VAL A 15 -4.90 -5.83 -0.87
CA VAL A 15 -5.77 -4.72 -0.50
C VAL A 15 -6.42 -4.96 0.86
N LEU A 16 -6.98 -6.16 1.08
CA LEU A 16 -7.63 -6.53 2.34
C LEU A 16 -6.65 -6.49 3.53
N MET A 17 -5.41 -6.94 3.36
CA MET A 17 -4.38 -6.81 4.39
C MET A 17 -4.06 -5.34 4.69
N GLY A 18 -3.90 -4.51 3.65
CA GLY A 18 -3.65 -3.09 3.82
C GLY A 18 -4.78 -2.38 4.57
N VAL A 19 -6.02 -2.64 4.19
CA VAL A 19 -7.22 -2.09 4.86
C VAL A 19 -7.34 -2.61 6.28
N GLY A 20 -7.17 -3.91 6.51
CA GLY A 20 -7.23 -4.52 7.83
C GLY A 20 -6.19 -3.93 8.79
N LEU A 21 -4.94 -3.78 8.33
CA LEU A 21 -3.87 -3.14 9.10
C LEU A 21 -4.16 -1.66 9.38
N HIS A 22 -4.75 -0.94 8.42
CA HIS A 22 -5.16 0.45 8.62
C HIS A 22 -6.25 0.58 9.68
N LEU A 23 -7.31 -0.22 9.57
CA LEU A 23 -8.43 -0.24 10.52
C LEU A 23 -7.93 -0.61 11.92
N TRP A 24 -7.07 -1.62 12.02
CA TRP A 24 -6.45 -2.04 13.29
C TRP A 24 -5.53 -0.96 13.88
N GLY A 25 -4.80 -0.21 13.04
CA GLY A 25 -3.98 0.91 13.50
C GLY A 25 -4.77 2.18 13.82
N SER A 26 -6.02 2.28 13.34
CA SER A 26 -6.90 3.44 13.54
C SER A 26 -7.75 3.35 14.80
N THR A 27 -7.97 2.15 15.33
CA THR A 27 -8.57 1.96 16.66
C THR A 27 -7.57 2.45 17.70
N GLY A 28 -7.89 3.56 18.39
CA GLY A 28 -7.02 4.33 19.30
C GLY A 28 -6.43 3.58 20.52
N ARG A 29 -6.50 2.25 20.55
CA ARG A 29 -5.86 1.36 21.52
C ARG A 29 -4.69 0.55 20.94
N SER A 30 -4.43 0.65 19.63
CA SER A 30 -3.44 -0.17 18.94
C SER A 30 -2.04 0.43 19.00
N ARG A 31 -1.04 -0.43 19.26
CA ARG A 31 0.40 -0.09 19.20
C ARG A 31 0.92 0.02 17.76
N ILE A 32 0.11 -0.40 16.78
CA ILE A 32 0.47 -0.39 15.37
C ILE A 32 0.14 1.00 14.82
N PRO A 33 1.13 1.77 14.32
CA PRO A 33 0.87 3.07 13.74
C PRO A 33 -0.04 2.93 12.52
N SER A 34 -1.06 3.78 12.43
CA SER A 34 -1.95 3.82 11.27
C SER A 34 -1.17 4.06 9.98
N LEU A 35 -1.68 3.57 8.84
CA LEU A 35 -1.03 3.84 7.54
C LEU A 35 -0.83 5.34 7.32
N GLY A 36 -1.77 6.20 7.75
CA GLY A 36 -1.63 7.66 7.65
C GLY A 36 -0.40 8.19 8.40
N MET A 37 -0.09 7.65 9.59
CA MET A 37 1.11 8.00 10.34
C MET A 37 2.39 7.46 9.66
N VAL A 38 2.34 6.25 9.10
CA VAL A 38 3.46 5.67 8.35
C VAL A 38 3.76 6.50 7.11
N PHE A 39 2.74 6.85 6.33
CA PHE A 39 2.87 7.73 5.16
C PHE A 39 3.36 9.12 5.54
N SER A 40 2.85 9.70 6.63
CA SER A 40 3.32 11.00 7.13
C SER A 40 4.79 10.95 7.54
N ARG A 41 5.23 9.84 8.17
CA ARG A 41 6.63 9.62 8.54
C ARG A 41 7.51 9.40 7.31
N ALA A 42 7.05 8.62 6.34
CA ALA A 42 7.76 8.41 5.08
C ALA A 42 7.90 9.71 4.28
N MET A 43 6.86 10.56 4.28
CA MET A 43 6.87 11.89 3.67
C MET A 43 7.77 12.90 4.41
N ARG A 44 8.26 12.57 5.61
CA ARG A 44 9.09 13.47 6.41
C ARG A 44 10.55 13.52 5.94
N THR A 45 11.01 12.52 5.20
CA THR A 45 12.38 12.46 4.68
C THR A 45 12.41 12.59 3.15
N ARG A 46 13.47 13.18 2.60
CA ARG A 46 13.65 13.30 1.15
C ARG A 46 13.68 11.93 0.48
N SER A 47 14.35 10.96 1.11
CA SER A 47 14.44 9.58 0.64
C SER A 47 13.09 8.87 0.64
N GLY A 48 12.26 9.07 1.66
CA GLY A 48 10.93 8.47 1.72
C GLY A 48 9.95 9.06 0.71
N ARG A 49 10.06 10.36 0.40
CA ARG A 49 9.32 10.98 -0.72
C ARG A 49 9.71 10.37 -2.06
N VAL A 50 11.01 10.23 -2.32
CA VAL A 50 11.51 9.58 -3.55
C VAL A 50 11.03 8.15 -3.64
N GLY A 51 11.05 7.38 -2.54
CA GLY A 51 10.54 6.01 -2.52
C GLY A 51 9.05 5.92 -2.85
N ILE A 52 8.23 6.83 -2.32
CA ILE A 52 6.78 6.85 -2.62
C ILE A 52 6.52 7.25 -4.08
N VAL A 53 7.22 8.26 -4.59
CA VAL A 53 7.12 8.66 -6.00
C VAL A 53 7.58 7.53 -6.92
N ALA A 54 8.70 6.87 -6.63
CA ALA A 54 9.21 5.73 -7.40
C ALA A 54 8.22 4.55 -7.38
N GLY A 55 7.60 4.27 -6.23
CA GLY A 55 6.52 3.27 -6.14
C GLY A 55 5.34 3.62 -7.04
N TRP A 56 4.92 4.89 -7.04
CA TRP A 56 3.86 5.36 -7.93
C TRP A 56 4.24 5.31 -9.41
N VAL A 57 5.47 5.70 -9.77
CA VAL A 57 5.98 5.59 -11.15
C VAL A 57 5.99 4.14 -11.58
N TRP A 58 6.43 3.21 -10.72
CA TRP A 58 6.42 1.79 -11.02
C TRP A 58 5.00 1.25 -11.23
N VAL A 59 4.05 1.60 -10.36
CA VAL A 59 2.63 1.25 -10.53
C VAL A 59 2.11 1.80 -11.86
N GLY A 60 2.38 3.08 -12.14
CA GLY A 60 2.00 3.72 -13.39
C GLY A 60 2.54 2.98 -14.61
N LEU A 61 3.84 2.72 -14.66
CA LEU A 61 4.46 1.96 -15.74
C LEU A 61 3.89 0.54 -15.84
N HIS A 62 3.67 -0.14 -14.72
CA HIS A 62 3.16 -1.51 -14.70
C HIS A 62 1.72 -1.62 -15.25
N PHE A 63 0.86 -0.64 -14.97
CA PHE A 63 -0.54 -0.66 -15.41
C PHE A 63 -0.78 0.06 -16.74
N PHE A 64 -0.02 1.12 -17.06
CA PHE A 64 -0.21 1.94 -18.26
C PHE A 64 0.72 1.60 -19.42
N ALA A 65 1.85 0.92 -19.21
CA ALA A 65 2.71 0.48 -20.32
C ALA A 65 2.21 -0.83 -20.98
N ARG A 66 0.92 -1.12 -20.87
CA ARG A 66 0.21 -2.21 -21.54
C ARG A 66 -0.67 -1.66 -22.65
#